data_AF-A0A368TNX9-F1
#
_entry.id   AF-A0A368TNX9-F1
#
_cell.length_a   1.000
_cell.length_b   1.000
_cell.length_c   1.000
_cell.angle_alpha   90.00
_cell.angle_beta   90.00
_cell.angle_gamma   90.00
#
_symmetry.space_group_name_H-M   'P 1'
#
loop_
_entity.id
_entity.type
_entity.pdbx_description
1 polymer ?
#
loop_
_entity_poly.entity_id
_entity_poly.type
_entity_poly.pdbx_seq_one_letter_code
_entity_poly.pdbx_strand_id
1 'polypeptide(L)'
;MGRQLNYLVKCNPHGSDTADQDTWRAVAADYWEELRPGKRPALWAQTVSIRDDNKVVYVVKRVMRLVERTADRDGQLLLEPAYELEGGWTSLDEAPEAVIKRYQARATHDLILHLAQLADNIQRLMGQLGMNGELSPARHPAKRRRLRTVL
;
A
#
# COMPACT_ATOMS: atom_id res chain seq x y z
N MET A 1 -19.63 -13.28 20.91
CA MET A 1 -19.56 -12.04 20.12
C MET A 1 -18.39 -12.16 19.14
N GLY A 2 -18.66 -12.30 17.85
CA GLY A 2 -17.61 -12.35 16.82
C GLY A 2 -16.98 -10.96 16.66
N ARG A 3 -15.65 -10.88 16.67
CA ARG A 3 -14.92 -9.62 16.52
C ARG A 3 -15.01 -9.20 15.04
N GLN A 4 -15.62 -8.06 14.75
CA GLN A 4 -15.68 -7.52 13.40
C GLN A 4 -14.32 -6.92 13.02
N LEU A 5 -13.72 -7.42 11.94
CA LEU A 5 -12.46 -6.93 11.42
C LEU A 5 -12.72 -5.71 10.53
N ASN A 6 -12.16 -4.56 10.90
CA ASN A 6 -12.13 -3.39 10.02
C ASN A 6 -10.89 -3.44 9.12
N TYR A 7 -11.06 -3.10 7.85
CA TYR A 7 -9.97 -3.09 6.88
C TYR A 7 -9.91 -1.80 6.06
N LEU A 8 -8.68 -1.48 5.65
CA LEU A 8 -8.34 -0.48 4.65
C LEU A 8 -7.22 -1.06 3.79
N VAL A 9 -7.52 -1.38 2.53
CA VAL A 9 -6.59 -2.04 1.61
C VAL A 9 -6.38 -1.14 0.41
N LYS A 10 -5.14 -0.76 0.13
CA LYS A 10 -4.82 0.06 -1.05
C LYS A 10 -5.25 -0.66 -2.32
N CYS A 11 -5.99 0.00 -3.19
CA CYS A 11 -6.13 -0.43 -4.58
C CYS A 11 -5.31 0.53 -5.46
N ASN A 12 -4.27 -0.02 -6.10
CA ASN A 12 -3.62 0.66 -7.21
C ASN A 12 -4.36 0.23 -8.47
N PRO A 13 -5.17 1.09 -9.10
CA PRO A 13 -5.69 0.81 -10.42
C PRO A 13 -4.50 0.61 -11.39
N HIS A 14 -4.44 -0.56 -12.04
CA HIS A 14 -3.40 -0.91 -13.00
C HIS A 14 -4.04 -1.27 -14.35
N GLY A 15 -3.42 -0.88 -15.47
CA GLY A 15 -3.84 -1.31 -16.80
C GLY A 15 -5.12 -0.62 -17.30
N SER A 16 -6.16 -1.39 -17.64
CA SER A 16 -7.41 -0.89 -18.24
C SER A 16 -8.16 0.12 -17.36
N ASP A 17 -7.97 0.11 -16.04
CA ASP A 17 -8.53 1.14 -15.14
C ASP A 17 -7.94 2.54 -15.39
N THR A 18 -6.71 2.62 -15.92
CA THR A 18 -6.08 3.89 -16.37
C THR A 18 -6.53 4.26 -17.79
N ALA A 19 -6.96 3.28 -18.59
CA ALA A 19 -7.44 3.52 -19.95
C ALA A 19 -8.82 4.21 -19.98
N ASP A 20 -9.61 4.08 -18.92
CA ASP A 20 -10.91 4.75 -18.73
C ASP A 20 -10.79 6.09 -17.97
N GLN A 21 -9.74 6.85 -18.23
CA GLN A 21 -9.49 8.15 -17.60
C GLN A 21 -10.69 9.11 -17.75
N ASP A 22 -11.35 9.10 -18.91
CA ASP A 22 -12.54 9.92 -19.15
C ASP A 22 -13.75 9.50 -18.31
N THR A 23 -13.93 8.20 -18.06
CA THR A 23 -14.95 7.69 -17.13
C THR A 23 -14.70 8.21 -15.72
N TRP A 24 -13.45 8.17 -15.26
CA TRP A 24 -13.10 8.68 -13.92
C TRP A 24 -13.23 10.19 -13.81
N ARG A 25 -12.88 10.94 -14.86
CA ARG A 25 -13.09 12.38 -14.92
C ARG A 25 -14.57 12.75 -14.89
N ALA A 26 -15.42 12.00 -15.59
CA ALA A 26 -16.86 12.19 -15.57
C ALA A 26 -17.45 11.93 -14.18
N VAL A 27 -17.02 10.86 -13.50
CA VAL A 27 -17.43 10.58 -12.11
C VAL A 27 -16.93 11.67 -11.16
N ALA A 28 -15.71 12.17 -11.35
CA ALA A 28 -15.09 13.18 -10.51
C ALA A 28 -15.67 14.60 -10.68
N ALA A 29 -16.50 14.84 -11.71
CA ALA A 29 -16.96 16.17 -12.10
C ALA A 29 -17.57 16.98 -10.94
N ASP A 30 -18.31 16.31 -10.05
CA ASP A 30 -19.00 16.94 -8.91
C ASP A 30 -18.15 17.03 -7.64
N TYR A 31 -16.93 16.48 -7.64
CA TYR A 31 -16.10 16.29 -6.45
C TYR A 31 -14.81 17.12 -6.46
N TRP A 32 -14.59 17.94 -7.49
CA TRP A 32 -13.35 18.71 -7.64
C TRP A 32 -13.23 19.84 -6.62
N GLU A 33 -12.17 19.79 -5.82
CA GLU A 33 -11.77 20.87 -4.93
C GLU A 33 -10.44 21.48 -5.41
N GLU A 34 -10.33 22.80 -5.44
CA GLU A 34 -9.06 23.45 -5.73
C GLU A 34 -8.24 23.60 -4.45
N LEU A 35 -7.17 22.80 -4.32
CA LEU A 35 -6.26 22.89 -3.17
C LEU A 35 -5.28 24.05 -3.30
N ARG A 36 -4.75 24.26 -4.51
CA ARG A 36 -3.82 25.34 -4.87
C ARG A 36 -3.81 25.50 -6.39
N PRO A 37 -3.34 26.64 -6.93
CA PRO A 37 -3.24 26.84 -8.37
C PRO A 37 -2.52 25.68 -9.05
N GLY A 38 -3.18 25.11 -10.07
CA GLY A 38 -2.68 23.99 -10.87
C GLY A 38 -2.67 22.63 -10.19
N LYS A 39 -3.33 22.47 -9.03
CA LYS A 39 -3.57 21.15 -8.41
C LYS A 39 -4.97 21.05 -7.80
N ARG A 40 -5.78 20.15 -8.35
CA ARG A 40 -7.16 19.90 -7.91
C ARG A 40 -7.37 18.41 -7.61
N PRO A 41 -7.64 18.01 -6.36
CA PRO A 41 -8.13 16.66 -6.08
C PRO A 41 -9.66 16.57 -6.22
N ALA A 42 -10.12 15.37 -6.54
CA ALA A 42 -11.50 14.91 -6.38
C ALA A 42 -11.51 13.65 -5.52
N LEU A 43 -12.41 13.61 -4.53
CA LEU A 43 -12.54 12.54 -3.55
C LEU A 43 -13.97 12.04 -3.51
N TRP A 44 -14.17 10.73 -3.65
CA TRP A 44 -15.51 10.14 -3.56
C TRP A 44 -15.47 8.70 -3.06
N ALA A 45 -16.61 8.21 -2.58
CA ALA A 45 -16.80 6.81 -2.22
C ALA A 45 -17.70 6.13 -3.26
N GLN A 46 -17.42 4.86 -3.54
CA GLN A 46 -18.23 4.03 -4.42
C GLN A 46 -18.50 2.68 -3.75
N THR A 47 -19.75 2.25 -3.86
CA THR A 47 -20.15 0.89 -3.50
C THR A 47 -20.10 0.02 -4.74
N VAL A 48 -19.34 -1.06 -4.69
CA VAL A 48 -19.14 -1.99 -5.81
C VAL A 48 -19.54 -3.38 -5.38
N SER A 49 -20.25 -4.09 -6.25
CA SER A 49 -20.61 -5.49 -6.06
C SER A 49 -19.55 -6.36 -6.72
N ILE A 50 -18.80 -7.12 -5.93
CA ILE A 50 -17.83 -8.10 -6.42
C ILE A 50 -18.49 -9.48 -6.40
N ARG A 51 -18.47 -10.18 -7.53
CA ARG A 51 -18.90 -11.56 -7.60
C ARG A 51 -17.68 -12.47 -7.45
N ASP A 52 -17.73 -13.35 -6.47
CA ASP A 52 -16.73 -14.41 -6.28
C ASP A 52 -17.01 -15.59 -7.23
N ASP A 53 -16.02 -16.44 -7.45
CA ASP A 53 -16.10 -17.63 -8.33
C ASP A 53 -17.22 -18.59 -7.87
N ASN A 54 -17.51 -18.60 -6.57
CA ASN A 54 -18.63 -19.31 -5.95
C ASN A 54 -20.01 -18.63 -6.18
N LYS A 55 -20.10 -17.62 -7.06
CA LYS A 55 -21.30 -16.83 -7.39
C LYS A 55 -21.90 -16.04 -6.23
N VAL A 56 -21.17 -15.92 -5.12
CA VAL A 56 -21.56 -15.06 -4.00
C VAL A 56 -21.23 -13.60 -4.37
N VAL A 57 -22.19 -12.70 -4.17
CA VAL A 57 -22.00 -11.28 -4.42
C VAL A 57 -21.72 -10.57 -3.10
N TYR A 58 -20.55 -9.94 -3.03
CA TYR A 58 -20.13 -9.12 -1.91
C TYR A 58 -20.27 -7.65 -2.26
N VAL A 59 -20.96 -6.91 -1.40
CA VAL A 59 -21.03 -5.45 -1.50
C VAL A 59 -19.86 -4.87 -0.73
N VAL A 60 -18.95 -4.22 -1.43
CA VAL A 60 -17.74 -3.61 -0.86
C VAL A 60 -17.70 -2.12 -1.16
N LYS A 61 -17.16 -1.34 -0.23
CA LYS A 61 -16.95 0.10 -0.39
C LYS A 61 -15.50 0.35 -0.79
N ARG A 62 -15.29 1.24 -1.76
CA ARG A 62 -13.98 1.81 -2.09
C ARG A 62 -14.04 3.32 -2.02
N VAL A 63 -12.93 3.92 -1.59
CA VAL A 63 -12.70 5.35 -1.66
C VAL A 63 -11.72 5.60 -2.80
N MET A 64 -12.04 6.58 -3.65
CA MET A 64 -11.25 6.97 -4.80
C MET A 64 -10.77 8.41 -4.64
N ARG A 65 -9.58 8.68 -5.17
CA ARG A 65 -8.94 9.98 -5.22
C ARG A 65 -8.35 10.19 -6.59
N LEU A 66 -8.88 11.15 -7.34
CA LEU A 66 -8.31 11.58 -8.61
C LEU A 66 -7.63 12.94 -8.40
N VAL A 67 -6.39 13.10 -8.85
CA VAL A 67 -5.67 14.37 -8.75
C VAL A 67 -5.35 14.85 -10.15
N GLU A 68 -5.82 16.05 -10.47
CA GLU A 68 -5.40 16.80 -11.64
C GLU A 68 -4.22 17.71 -11.29
N ARG A 69 -3.19 17.69 -12.14
CA ARG A 69 -2.07 18.64 -12.11
C ARG A 69 -1.95 19.31 -13.46
N THR A 70 -1.94 20.64 -13.50
CA THR A 70 -1.69 21.43 -14.71
C THR A 70 -0.28 22.03 -14.73
N ALA A 71 0.46 21.89 -13.64
CA ALA A 71 1.86 22.27 -13.52
C ALA A 71 2.66 21.12 -12.89
N ASP A 72 3.91 21.00 -13.31
CA ASP A 72 4.84 20.05 -12.71
C ASP A 72 5.38 20.54 -11.36
N ARG A 73 6.36 19.81 -10.81
CA ARG A 73 6.96 20.13 -9.51
C ARG A 73 7.80 21.42 -9.53
N ASP A 74 8.27 21.82 -10.70
CA ASP A 74 9.15 22.97 -10.93
C ASP A 74 8.34 24.20 -11.37
N GLY A 75 7.03 24.06 -11.51
CA GLY A 75 6.09 25.13 -11.87
C GLY A 75 5.87 25.28 -13.37
N GLN A 76 6.45 24.40 -14.20
CA GLN A 76 6.22 24.40 -15.63
C GLN A 76 4.79 23.95 -15.92
N LEU A 77 4.06 24.73 -16.70
CA LEU A 77 2.73 24.36 -17.18
C LEU A 77 2.83 23.16 -18.13
N LEU A 78 1.97 22.19 -17.90
CA LEU A 78 1.81 21.01 -18.75
C LEU A 78 0.90 21.35 -19.93
N LEU A 79 1.25 20.86 -21.12
CA LEU A 79 0.41 21.00 -22.32
C LEU A 79 -0.95 20.30 -22.15
N GLU A 80 -0.95 19.19 -21.43
CA GLU A 80 -2.14 18.45 -21.02
C GLU A 80 -2.08 18.21 -19.51
N PRO A 81 -3.19 18.33 -18.77
CA PRO A 81 -3.19 18.04 -17.35
C PRO A 81 -2.82 16.57 -17.09
N ALA A 82 -1.94 16.34 -16.13
CA ALA A 82 -1.62 15.02 -15.65
C ALA A 82 -2.65 14.57 -14.61
N TYR A 83 -3.21 13.37 -14.79
CA TYR A 83 -4.19 12.79 -13.89
C TYR A 83 -3.60 11.60 -13.15
N GLU A 84 -3.76 11.58 -11.83
CA GLU A 84 -3.29 10.50 -10.95
C GLU A 84 -4.47 9.94 -10.16
N LEU A 85 -4.81 8.67 -10.41
CA LEU A 85 -5.90 7.97 -9.72
C LEU A 85 -5.33 7.06 -8.64
N GLU A 86 -5.81 7.24 -7.42
CA GLU A 86 -5.50 6.38 -6.27
C GLU A 86 -6.82 5.90 -5.64
N GLY A 87 -6.79 4.73 -5.00
CA GLY A 87 -7.94 4.28 -4.23
C GLY A 87 -7.60 3.32 -3.10
N GLY A 88 -8.60 3.03 -2.29
CA GLY A 88 -8.54 2.01 -1.26
C GLY A 88 -9.90 1.37 -1.00
N TRP A 89 -9.91 0.04 -0.90
CA TRP A 89 -11.04 -0.72 -0.38
C TRP A 89 -11.15 -0.50 1.12
N THR A 90 -12.35 -0.28 1.64
CA THR A 90 -12.53 -0.03 3.06
C THR A 90 -13.84 -0.55 3.59
N SER A 91 -13.83 -1.09 4.82
CA SER A 91 -15.04 -1.33 5.61
C SER A 91 -15.36 -0.17 6.55
N LEU A 92 -14.58 0.91 6.52
CA LEU A 92 -14.75 2.04 7.42
C LEU A 92 -15.94 2.89 6.99
N ASP A 93 -16.83 3.14 7.96
CA ASP A 93 -17.93 4.08 7.80
C ASP A 93 -17.48 5.51 8.14
N GLU A 94 -16.49 5.97 7.39
CA GLU A 94 -15.93 7.31 7.51
C GLU A 94 -16.04 8.05 6.17
N ALA A 95 -15.92 9.37 6.24
CA ALA A 95 -15.84 10.23 5.06
C ALA A 95 -14.57 9.91 4.23
N PRO A 96 -14.62 10.04 2.89
CA PRO A 96 -13.48 9.78 2.00
C PRO A 96 -12.17 10.42 2.46
N GLU A 97 -12.23 11.66 2.95
CA GLU A 97 -11.10 12.46 3.41
C GLU A 97 -10.41 11.81 4.62
N ALA A 98 -11.20 11.31 5.57
CA ALA A 98 -10.70 10.64 6.77
C ALA A 98 -10.02 9.31 6.41
N VAL A 99 -10.61 8.54 5.50
CA VAL A 99 -10.03 7.28 5.01
C VAL A 99 -8.70 7.53 4.30
N ILE A 100 -8.63 8.54 3.41
CA ILE A 100 -7.39 8.90 2.72
C ILE A 100 -6.34 9.43 3.70
N LYS A 101 -6.71 10.21 4.71
CA LYS A 101 -5.79 10.68 5.74
C LYS A 101 -5.17 9.51 6.52
N ARG A 102 -5.95 8.48 6.84
CA ARG A 102 -5.44 7.24 7.46
C ARG A 102 -4.44 6.53 6.56
N TYR A 103 -4.68 6.49 5.26
CA TYR A 103 -3.73 5.95 4.29
C TYR A 103 -2.43 6.77 4.21
N GLN A 104 -2.52 8.11 4.25
CA GLN A 104 -1.36 9.01 4.19
C GLN A 104 -0.45 8.93 5.42
N ALA A 105 -0.91 8.37 6.55
CA ALA A 105 -0.07 8.03 7.70
C ALA A 105 0.93 6.88 7.42
N ARG A 106 1.15 6.53 6.15
CA ARG A 106 2.12 5.54 5.67
C ARG A 106 3.55 5.83 6.12
N ALA A 107 3.96 7.10 6.29
CA ALA A 107 5.31 7.44 6.72
C ALA A 107 5.73 6.73 8.02
N THR A 108 4.82 6.60 8.98
CA THR A 108 5.08 5.87 10.23
C THR A 108 5.24 4.36 9.99
N HIS A 109 4.44 3.79 9.09
CA HIS A 109 4.55 2.37 8.73
C HIS A 109 5.87 2.08 8.01
N ASP A 110 6.25 2.92 7.05
CA ASP A 110 7.52 2.80 6.33
C ASP A 110 8.71 2.90 7.30
N LEU A 111 8.67 3.82 8.29
CA LEU A 111 9.68 3.92 9.34
C LEU A 111 9.77 2.63 10.18
N ILE A 112 8.63 2.05 10.60
CA ILE A 112 8.61 0.80 11.37
C ILE A 112 9.25 -0.34 10.57
N LEU A 113 8.94 -0.45 9.29
CA LEU A 113 9.54 -1.46 8.41
C LEU A 113 11.06 -1.27 8.27
N HIS A 114 11.53 -0.02 8.14
CA HIS A 114 12.96 0.28 8.10
C HIS A 114 13.67 -0.04 9.41
N LEU A 115 13.04 0.24 10.56
CA LEU A 115 13.57 -0.12 11.87
C LEU A 115 13.64 -1.64 12.07
N ALA A 116 12.61 -2.38 11.61
CA ALA A 116 12.64 -3.84 11.64
C ALA A 116 13.78 -4.40 10.78
N GLN A 117 13.96 -3.87 9.56
CA GLN A 117 15.05 -4.27 8.68
C GLN A 117 16.43 -3.96 9.28
N LEU A 118 16.57 -2.81 9.96
CA LEU A 118 17.78 -2.46 10.70
C LEU A 118 18.04 -3.45 11.83
N ALA A 119 17.03 -3.79 12.63
CA ALA A 119 17.15 -4.74 13.72
C ALA A 119 17.61 -6.13 13.21
N ASP A 120 17.02 -6.62 12.12
CA ASP A 120 17.43 -7.87 11.48
C ASP A 120 18.88 -7.82 10.98
N ASN A 121 19.28 -6.69 10.39
CA ASN A 121 20.66 -6.50 9.94
C ASN A 121 21.65 -6.48 11.11
N ILE A 122 21.31 -5.84 12.22
CA ILE A 122 22.13 -5.83 13.44
C ILE A 122 22.26 -7.26 14.00
N GLN A 123 21.15 -8.00 14.10
CA GLN A 123 21.15 -9.39 14.55
C GLN A 123 22.03 -10.26 13.64
N ARG A 124 21.92 -10.08 12.33
CA ARG A 124 22.74 -10.77 11.33
C ARG A 124 24.22 -10.43 11.48
N LEU A 125 24.56 -9.15 11.65
CA LEU A 125 25.94 -8.70 11.84
C LEU A 125 26.55 -9.29 13.11
N MET A 126 25.82 -9.28 14.23
CA MET A 126 26.24 -9.92 15.48
C MET A 126 26.49 -11.42 15.27
N GLY A 127 25.60 -12.11 14.55
CA GLY A 127 25.80 -13.52 14.18
C GLY A 127 27.05 -13.74 13.34
N GLN A 128 27.34 -12.87 12.37
CA GLN A 128 28.55 -12.97 11.55
C GLN A 128 29.83 -12.73 12.36
N LEU A 129 29.84 -11.69 13.22
CA LEU A 129 30.98 -11.39 14.11
C LEU A 129 31.21 -12.52 15.12
N GLY A 130 30.14 -13.11 15.66
CA GLY A 130 30.23 -14.24 16.58
C GLY A 130 30.61 -15.57 15.93
N MET A 131 30.54 -15.70 14.60
CA MET A 131 30.91 -16.94 13.90
C MET A 131 32.25 -16.87 13.15
N ASN A 132 32.72 -15.64 12.84
CA ASN A 132 33.90 -15.40 12.01
C ASN A 132 34.93 -14.41 12.63
N GLY A 133 34.67 -13.85 13.82
CA GLY A 133 35.61 -12.96 14.53
C GLY A 133 36.53 -13.69 15.51
N GLU A 134 37.48 -12.98 16.13
CA GLU A 134 38.43 -13.55 17.11
C GLU A 134 37.74 -14.15 18.35
N LEU A 135 36.56 -13.66 18.72
CA LEU A 135 35.73 -14.17 19.82
C LEU A 135 34.78 -15.31 19.40
N SER A 136 34.96 -15.87 18.20
CA SER A 136 34.11 -16.97 17.73
C SER A 136 34.23 -18.18 18.65
N PRO A 137 33.13 -18.89 18.96
CA PRO A 137 33.18 -20.13 19.72
C PRO A 137 34.14 -21.13 19.05
N ALA A 138 34.89 -21.86 19.86
CA ALA A 138 35.79 -22.90 19.37
C ALA A 138 35.01 -23.88 18.48
N ARG A 139 35.36 -23.92 17.19
CA ARG A 139 34.73 -24.82 16.23
C ARG A 139 35.18 -26.24 16.52
N HIS A 140 34.28 -27.08 17.02
CA HIS A 140 34.51 -28.52 17.06
C HIS A 140 34.28 -29.13 15.67
N PRO A 141 35.08 -30.11 15.24
CA PRO A 141 34.82 -30.84 14.00
C PRO A 141 33.41 -31.41 14.03
N ALA A 142 32.66 -31.17 12.95
CA ALA A 142 31.26 -31.57 12.86
C ALA A 142 31.14 -33.10 13.03
N LYS A 143 30.62 -33.54 14.17
CA LYS A 143 30.38 -34.96 14.45
C LYS A 143 29.14 -35.42 13.69
N ARG A 144 29.32 -35.77 12.42
CA ARG A 144 28.26 -36.32 11.57
C ARG A 144 27.89 -37.71 12.08
N ARG A 145 26.82 -37.83 12.86
CA ARG A 145 26.18 -39.13 13.11
C ARG A 145 25.44 -39.50 11.84
N ARG A 146 25.93 -40.48 11.08
CA ARG A 146 25.13 -41.12 10.03
C ARG A 146 23.95 -41.79 10.71
N LEU A 147 22.76 -41.22 10.58
CA LEU A 147 21.52 -41.90 10.95
C LEU A 147 21.35 -43.04 9.95
N ARG A 148 21.43 -44.28 10.45
CA ARG A 148 21.16 -45.47 9.67
C ARG A 148 19.64 -45.57 9.60
N THR A 149 19.04 -45.14 8.49
CA THR A 149 17.63 -45.43 8.22
C THR A 149 17.48 -46.94 8.17
N VAL A 150 16.77 -47.51 9.14
CA VAL A 150 16.31 -48.89 9.08
C VAL A 150 14.95 -48.81 8.39
N LEU A 151 14.87 -49.39 7.18
CA LEU A 151 13.60 -49.69 6.51
C LEU A 151 12.99 -50.95 7.16
#